data_AF-A0A967KBH9-F1
#
_entry.id   AF-A0A967KBH9-F1
#
_cell.length_a   1.000
_cell.length_b   1.000
_cell.length_c   1.000
_cell.angle_alpha   90.00
_cell.angle_beta   90.00
_cell.angle_gamma   90.00
#
_symmetry.space_group_name_H-M   'P 1'
#
loop_
_entity.id
_entity.type
_entity.pdbx_description
1 polymer ?
#
loop_
_entity_poly.entity_id
_entity_poly.type
_entity_poly.pdbx_seq_one_letter_code
_entity_poly.pdbx_strand_id
1 'polypeptide(L)'
;MSGEIMDINSKNQSFTMMAESVSDNPLAETGPMIRTIQINEATIITKNTAKDFEEYFEEQEAYDRQMAILDPEETPADPPSPYEKEEIGFDDIIAGLRVTVYSSENIKSADSIAAERIDIYIEENLEEEIEE
;
A
#
# COMPACT_ATOMS: atom_id res chain seq x y z
N MET A 1 0.90 -9.13 2.14
CA MET A 1 2.39 -9.19 2.27
C MET A 1 2.93 -7.87 1.80
N SER A 2 3.93 -7.32 2.48
CA SER A 2 4.48 -6.00 2.14
C SER A 2 5.95 -6.09 1.79
N GLY A 3 6.47 -5.09 1.07
CA GLY A 3 7.87 -5.01 0.68
C GLY A 3 8.13 -4.00 -0.43
N GLU A 4 9.34 -4.02 -0.97
CA GLU A 4 9.80 -3.07 -2.01
C GLU A 4 9.88 -3.75 -3.37
N ILE A 5 9.41 -3.08 -4.43
CA ILE A 5 9.56 -3.57 -5.80
C ILE A 5 11.02 -3.47 -6.24
N MET A 6 11.61 -4.59 -6.65
CA MET A 6 13.01 -4.65 -7.08
C MET A 6 13.17 -4.51 -8.59
N ASP A 7 12.30 -5.17 -9.36
CA ASP A 7 12.37 -5.21 -10.82
C ASP A 7 10.99 -5.46 -11.44
N ILE A 8 10.76 -4.94 -12.64
CA ILE A 8 9.48 -5.02 -13.34
C ILE A 8 9.67 -5.73 -14.67
N ASN A 9 8.84 -6.74 -14.90
CA ASN A 9 8.78 -7.46 -16.16
C ASN A 9 7.46 -7.18 -16.89
N SER A 10 7.50 -6.22 -17.81
CA SER A 10 6.32 -5.81 -18.57
C SER A 10 5.85 -6.83 -19.59
N LYS A 11 6.68 -7.82 -19.96
CA LYS A 11 6.28 -8.85 -20.95
C LYS A 11 5.28 -9.85 -20.39
N ASN A 12 5.34 -10.11 -19.10
CA ASN A 12 4.49 -11.07 -18.41
C ASN A 12 3.65 -10.43 -17.29
N GLN A 13 3.57 -9.09 -17.26
CA GLN A 13 2.87 -8.32 -16.24
C GLN A 13 3.18 -8.84 -14.83
N SER A 14 4.47 -8.87 -14.50
CA SER A 14 4.91 -9.26 -13.16
C SER A 14 5.99 -8.32 -12.66
N PHE A 15 6.16 -8.28 -11.34
CA PHE A 15 7.32 -7.66 -10.73
C PHE A 15 7.94 -8.59 -9.70
N THR A 16 9.20 -8.36 -9.39
CA THR A 16 9.84 -8.97 -8.23
C THR A 16 9.83 -7.98 -7.08
N MET A 17 9.61 -8.46 -5.87
CA MET A 17 9.69 -7.64 -4.67
C MET A 17 10.54 -8.31 -3.61
N MET A 18 11.22 -7.48 -2.81
CA MET A 18 11.81 -7.88 -1.56
C MET A 18 10.74 -7.80 -0.48
N ALA A 19 10.17 -8.96 -0.12
CA ALA A 19 9.17 -9.08 0.93
C ALA A 19 9.78 -8.86 2.32
N GLU A 20 9.09 -8.09 3.14
CA GLU A 20 9.41 -7.93 4.55
C GLU A 20 9.14 -9.24 5.29
N SER A 21 10.08 -9.67 6.12
CA SER A 21 9.93 -10.89 6.92
C SER A 21 8.82 -10.68 7.96
N VAL A 22 7.82 -11.57 7.95
CA VAL A 22 6.65 -11.46 8.84
C VAL A 22 6.79 -12.30 10.12
N SER A 23 7.97 -12.83 10.45
CA SER A 23 8.13 -13.69 11.64
C SER A 23 9.12 -13.15 12.66
N ASP A 24 8.61 -12.86 13.87
CA ASP A 24 9.40 -12.67 15.09
C ASP A 24 10.09 -13.97 15.56
N ASN A 25 9.67 -15.11 15.00
CA ASN A 25 10.26 -16.41 15.30
C ASN A 25 11.38 -16.74 14.31
N PRO A 26 12.66 -16.74 14.72
CA PRO A 26 13.81 -17.04 13.85
C PRO A 26 13.83 -18.49 13.35
N LEU A 27 12.94 -19.35 13.84
CA LEU A 27 12.79 -20.76 13.44
C LEU A 27 11.54 -21.01 12.56
N ALA A 28 10.72 -19.98 12.30
CA ALA A 28 9.59 -20.14 11.39
C ALA A 28 10.10 -20.25 9.94
N GLU A 29 9.46 -21.10 9.13
CA GLU A 29 9.67 -21.09 7.68
C GLU A 29 9.23 -19.73 7.13
N THR A 30 10.20 -18.83 7.01
CA THR A 30 10.07 -17.62 6.21
C THR A 30 10.21 -18.07 4.76
N GLY A 31 9.17 -17.90 3.95
CA GLY A 31 9.33 -18.04 2.50
C GLY A 31 10.39 -17.08 1.96
N PRO A 32 10.70 -17.16 0.66
CA PRO A 32 11.80 -16.41 0.08
C PRO A 32 11.65 -14.90 0.33
N MET A 33 12.77 -14.23 0.58
CA MET A 33 12.77 -12.76 0.70
C MET A 33 12.48 -12.10 -0.64
N ILE A 34 12.86 -12.72 -1.76
CA ILE A 34 12.54 -12.21 -3.09
C ILE A 34 11.41 -13.04 -3.67
N ARG A 35 10.33 -12.38 -4.10
CA ARG A 35 9.13 -13.04 -4.62
C ARG A 35 8.69 -12.41 -5.92
N THR A 36 8.12 -13.22 -6.79
CA THR A 36 7.50 -12.76 -8.03
C THR A 36 6.00 -12.57 -7.81
N ILE A 37 5.50 -11.38 -8.16
CA ILE A 37 4.09 -11.04 -8.09
C ILE A 37 3.55 -11.04 -9.51
N GLN A 38 2.59 -11.92 -9.78
CA GLN A 38 1.88 -12.01 -11.05
C GLN A 38 0.65 -11.11 -10.99
N ILE A 39 0.51 -10.26 -12.01
CA ILE A 39 -0.62 -9.34 -12.16
C ILE A 39 -1.44 -9.82 -13.34
N ASN A 40 -2.76 -9.78 -13.19
CA ASN A 40 -3.70 -10.12 -14.24
C ASN A 40 -4.72 -8.99 -14.41
N GLU A 41 -5.59 -9.11 -15.41
CA GLU A 41 -6.59 -8.08 -15.74
C GLU A 41 -7.61 -7.81 -14.61
N ALA A 42 -7.78 -8.72 -13.66
CA ALA A 42 -8.66 -8.56 -12.51
C ALA A 42 -7.94 -8.03 -11.25
N THR A 43 -6.60 -7.90 -11.29
CA THR A 43 -5.83 -7.35 -10.18
C THR A 43 -6.11 -5.86 -10.05
N ILE A 44 -6.59 -5.43 -8.88
CA ILE A 44 -6.80 -4.01 -8.59
C ILE A 44 -5.50 -3.42 -8.06
N ILE A 45 -5.02 -2.34 -8.69
CA ILE A 45 -3.80 -1.64 -8.26
C ILE A 45 -4.21 -0.25 -7.78
N THR A 46 -3.93 0.05 -6.50
CA THR A 46 -4.23 1.34 -5.88
C THR A 46 -2.95 2.04 -5.50
N LYS A 47 -2.74 3.24 -6.04
CA LYS A 47 -1.71 4.17 -5.59
C LYS A 47 -2.25 4.98 -4.42
N ASN A 48 -1.52 4.97 -3.31
CA ASN A 48 -1.81 5.70 -2.09
C ASN A 48 -0.73 6.78 -1.94
N THR A 49 -1.07 8.02 -2.28
CA THR A 49 -0.18 9.17 -2.11
C THR A 49 -0.46 9.79 -0.75
N ALA A 50 0.57 10.03 0.06
CA ALA A 50 0.40 10.74 1.32
C ALA A 50 -0.20 12.13 1.05
N LYS A 51 -1.24 12.50 1.79
CA LYS A 51 -1.75 13.87 1.77
C LYS A 51 -0.75 14.81 2.44
N ASP A 52 -0.82 16.09 2.08
CA ASP A 52 -0.17 17.13 2.86
C ASP A 52 -0.65 17.10 4.32
N PHE A 53 0.26 17.39 5.25
CA PHE A 53 -0.03 17.31 6.68
C PHE A 53 -1.09 18.34 7.11
N GLU A 54 -1.05 19.56 6.56
CA GLU A 54 -2.01 20.61 6.89
C GLU A 54 -3.40 20.24 6.34
N GLU A 55 -3.47 19.76 5.09
CA GLU A 55 -4.72 19.28 4.49
C GLU A 55 -5.36 18.15 5.33
N TYR A 56 -4.59 17.11 5.67
CA TYR A 56 -5.11 16.01 6.47
C TYR A 56 -5.56 16.45 7.86
N PHE A 57 -4.83 17.39 8.49
CA PHE A 57 -5.19 17.89 9.81
C PHE A 57 -6.49 18.71 9.79
N GLU A 58 -6.68 19.55 8.76
CA GLU A 58 -7.93 20.29 8.57
C GLU A 58 -9.13 19.34 8.38
N GLU A 59 -8.98 18.28 7.58
CA GLU A 59 -10.01 17.25 7.40
C GLU A 59 -10.33 16.53 8.71
N GLN A 60 -9.29 16.18 9.49
CA GLN A 60 -9.47 15.52 10.79
C GLN A 60 -10.19 16.43 11.79
N GLU A 61 -9.85 17.71 11.87
CA GLU A 61 -10.53 18.65 12.75
C GLU A 61 -11.99 18.86 12.34
N ALA A 62 -12.27 18.88 11.02
CA ALA A 62 -13.64 18.92 10.50
C ALA A 62 -14.43 17.65 10.86
N TYR A 63 -13.80 16.47 10.76
CA TYR A 63 -14.39 15.20 11.17
C TYR A 63 -14.71 15.17 12.67
N ASP A 64 -13.78 15.57 13.52
CA ASP A 64 -13.94 15.58 14.97
C ASP A 64 -15.10 16.51 15.40
N ARG A 65 -15.21 17.68 14.75
CA ARG A 65 -16.34 18.59 14.97
C ARG A 65 -17.68 17.97 14.56
N GLN A 66 -17.72 17.24 13.45
CA GLN A 66 -18.94 16.54 13.01
C GLN A 66 -19.32 15.43 13.99
N MET A 67 -18.36 14.62 14.43
CA MET A 67 -18.61 13.53 15.38
C MET A 67 -19.04 14.03 16.76
N ALA A 68 -18.58 15.21 17.18
CA ALA A 68 -18.99 15.82 18.45
C ALA A 68 -20.47 16.24 18.50
N ILE A 69 -21.11 16.45 17.34
CA ILE A 69 -22.50 16.87 17.23
C ILE A 69 -23.41 15.81 16.59
N LEU A 70 -22.87 14.64 16.26
CA LEU A 70 -23.60 13.56 15.62
C LEU A 70 -24.68 13.03 16.57
N ASP A 71 -25.90 12.90 16.07
CA ASP A 71 -26.98 12.30 16.84
C ASP A 71 -26.68 10.82 17.13
N PRO A 72 -26.95 10.28 18.33
CA PRO A 72 -26.64 8.89 18.68
C PRO A 72 -27.34 7.84 17.80
N GLU A 73 -28.38 8.23 17.07
CA GLU A 73 -29.13 7.38 16.14
C GLU A 73 -28.58 7.43 14.71
N GLU A 74 -27.67 8.35 14.41
CA GLU A 74 -27.01 8.47 13.11
C GLU A 74 -25.76 7.58 13.01
N THR A 75 -25.47 7.09 11.81
CA THR A 75 -24.25 6.33 11.56
C THR A 75 -23.09 7.30 11.37
N PRO A 76 -21.97 7.13 12.10
CA PRO A 76 -20.81 8.01 11.92
C PRO A 76 -20.25 7.86 10.51
N ALA A 77 -19.77 8.98 9.96
CA ALA A 77 -18.96 8.95 8.76
C ALA A 77 -17.63 8.22 9.02
N ASP A 78 -17.02 7.71 7.96
CA ASP A 78 -15.66 7.20 8.04
C ASP A 78 -14.68 8.36 8.31
N PRO A 79 -13.63 8.14 9.14
CA PRO A 79 -12.60 9.13 9.35
C PRO A 79 -11.84 9.42 8.03
N PRO A 80 -11.26 10.63 7.89
CA PRO A 80 -10.46 10.95 6.72
C PRO A 80 -9.27 9.99 6.59
N SER A 81 -8.90 9.69 5.34
CA SER A 81 -7.73 8.87 5.03
C SER A 81 -6.50 9.77 4.93
N PRO A 82 -5.35 9.39 5.52
CA PRO A 82 -4.09 10.13 5.36
C PRO A 82 -3.50 9.98 3.96
N TYR A 83 -4.12 9.16 3.11
CA TYR A 83 -3.73 8.96 1.73
C TYR A 83 -4.86 9.36 0.77
N GLU A 84 -4.49 10.02 -0.32
CA GLU A 84 -5.29 10.08 -1.54
C GLU A 84 -5.12 8.77 -2.31
N LYS A 85 -6.23 8.23 -2.84
CA LYS A 85 -6.28 6.92 -3.50
C LYS A 85 -6.63 7.07 -4.96
N GLU A 86 -5.81 6.48 -5.82
CA GLU A 86 -6.02 6.43 -7.26
C GLU A 86 -5.89 4.98 -7.74
N GLU A 87 -6.83 4.49 -8.53
CA GLU A 87 -6.69 3.21 -9.24
C GLU A 87 -5.84 3.42 -10.49
N ILE A 88 -4.76 2.66 -10.62
CA ILE A 88 -3.75 2.83 -11.68
C ILE A 88 -3.53 1.52 -12.46
N GLY A 89 -2.87 1.64 -13.62
CA GLY A 89 -2.50 0.48 -14.43
C GLY A 89 -1.17 -0.15 -14.02
N PHE A 90 -0.87 -1.32 -14.58
CA PHE A 90 0.44 -1.95 -14.43
C PHE A 90 1.59 -1.07 -14.95
N ASP A 91 1.35 -0.28 -15.99
CA ASP A 91 2.36 0.59 -16.60
C ASP A 91 2.80 1.74 -15.68
N ASP A 92 2.01 2.05 -14.64
CA ASP A 92 2.30 3.09 -13.65
C ASP A 92 3.11 2.55 -12.46
N ILE A 93 3.38 1.24 -12.42
CA ILE A 93 4.21 0.62 -11.38
C ILE A 93 5.69 0.93 -11.66
N ILE A 94 6.42 1.33 -10.61
CA ILE A 94 7.84 1.68 -10.69
C ILE A 94 8.62 0.90 -9.61
N ALA A 95 9.85 0.51 -9.94
CA ALA A 95 10.77 -0.12 -8.98
C ALA A 95 11.18 0.87 -7.87
N GLY A 96 11.50 0.36 -6.69
CA GLY A 96 11.79 1.13 -5.48
C GLY A 96 10.55 1.57 -4.70
N LEU A 97 9.34 1.38 -5.24
CA LEU A 97 8.11 1.69 -4.49
C LEU A 97 7.77 0.60 -3.48
N ARG A 98 7.24 1.04 -2.33
CA ARG A 98 6.72 0.14 -1.30
C ARG A 98 5.32 -0.30 -1.66
N VAL A 99 5.06 -1.59 -1.55
CA VAL A 99 3.79 -2.19 -1.91
C VAL A 99 3.30 -3.17 -0.86
N THR A 100 1.98 -3.28 -0.76
CA THR A 100 1.28 -4.35 -0.06
C THR A 100 0.48 -5.15 -1.07
N VAL A 101 0.80 -6.43 -1.18
CA VAL A 101 0.13 -7.40 -2.05
C VAL A 101 -0.84 -8.25 -1.24
N TYR A 102 -2.07 -8.33 -1.73
CA TYR A 102 -3.12 -9.18 -1.20
C TYR A 102 -3.41 -10.30 -2.18
N SER A 103 -3.59 -11.50 -1.65
CA SER A 103 -3.91 -12.70 -2.40
C SER A 103 -4.67 -13.64 -1.48
N SER A 104 -5.64 -14.38 -2.02
CA SER A 104 -6.31 -15.47 -1.32
C SER A 104 -5.46 -16.74 -1.23
N GLU A 105 -4.32 -16.79 -1.93
CA GLU A 105 -3.40 -17.93 -1.91
C GLU A 105 -2.54 -17.98 -0.65
N ASN A 106 -1.96 -19.15 -0.37
CA ASN A 106 -0.99 -19.27 0.73
C ASN A 106 0.34 -18.59 0.35
N ILE A 107 0.46 -17.34 0.77
CA ILE A 107 1.63 -16.50 0.54
C ILE A 107 2.83 -16.82 1.44
N LYS A 108 2.77 -17.76 2.39
CA LYS A 108 3.88 -17.92 3.36
C LYS A 108 5.15 -18.48 2.72
N SER A 109 5.02 -19.49 1.88
CA SER A 109 6.13 -20.24 1.28
C SER A 109 6.24 -20.08 -0.24
N ALA A 110 5.37 -19.28 -0.86
CA ALA A 110 5.29 -19.17 -2.31
C ALA A 110 6.39 -18.25 -2.88
N ASP A 111 7.14 -18.75 -3.87
CA ASP A 111 8.09 -17.95 -4.66
C ASP A 111 7.37 -17.03 -5.66
N SER A 112 6.19 -17.43 -6.11
CA SER A 112 5.33 -16.68 -7.03
C SER A 112 3.92 -16.58 -6.47
N ILE A 113 3.32 -15.39 -6.53
CA ILE A 113 2.01 -15.10 -5.94
C ILE A 113 1.14 -14.42 -7.01
N ALA A 114 -0.08 -14.92 -7.22
CA ALA A 114 -1.08 -14.21 -8.00
C ALA A 114 -1.74 -13.12 -7.15
N ALA A 115 -1.58 -11.86 -7.55
CA ALA A 115 -2.15 -10.73 -6.81
C ALA A 115 -3.61 -10.51 -7.16
N GLU A 116 -4.45 -10.32 -6.13
CA GLU A 116 -5.83 -9.87 -6.29
C GLU A 116 -5.93 -8.36 -6.12
N ARG A 117 -5.11 -7.81 -5.21
CA ARG A 117 -5.00 -6.38 -4.98
C ARG A 117 -3.57 -6.01 -4.64
N ILE A 118 -3.15 -4.84 -5.10
CA ILE A 118 -1.85 -4.24 -4.80
C ILE A 118 -2.08 -2.81 -4.35
N ASP A 119 -1.69 -2.50 -3.12
CA ASP A 119 -1.62 -1.12 -2.63
C ASP A 119 -0.18 -0.65 -2.74
N ILE A 120 0.06 0.40 -3.51
CA ILE A 120 1.35 1.08 -3.66
C ILE A 120 1.32 2.31 -2.77
N TYR A 121 2.39 2.55 -2.02
CA TYR A 121 2.51 3.70 -1.11
C TYR A 121 3.61 4.63 -1.62
N ILE A 122 3.24 5.88 -1.85
CA ILE A 122 4.16 6.95 -2.22
C ILE A 122 4.25 7.88 -1.03
N GLU A 123 5.40 7.83 -0.35
CA GLU A 123 5.80 8.85 0.57
C GLU A 123 6.27 10.03 -0.29
N GLU A 124 5.61 11.19 -0.19
CA GLU A 124 6.26 12.40 -0.66
C GLU A 124 7.53 12.53 0.16
N ASN A 125 8.68 12.57 -0.52
CA ASN A 125 9.90 13.02 0.14
C ASN A 125 9.57 14.42 0.64
N LEU A 126 9.35 14.55 1.94
CA LEU A 126 9.59 15.79 2.66
C LEU A 126 11.07 16.07 2.44
N GLU A 127 11.40 16.73 1.32
CA GLU A 127 12.67 17.40 1.20
C GLU A 127 12.70 18.33 2.41
N GLU A 128 13.53 17.94 3.39
CA GLU A 128 13.81 18.77 4.55
C GLU A 128 14.20 20.14 4.00
N GLU A 129 13.32 21.13 4.15
CA GLU A 129 13.73 22.53 4.15
C GLU A 129 14.67 22.70 5.34
N ILE A 130 15.94 22.35 5.13
CA ILE A 130 17.03 22.81 5.97
C ILE A 130 17.21 24.28 5.58
N GLU A 131 16.42 25.17 6.18
CA GLU A 131 16.73 26.60 6.19
C GLU A 131 18.09 26.76 6.92
N GLU A 132 19.12 27.17 6.16
CA GLU A 132 20.44 27.60 6.67
C GLU A 132 20.38 28.95 7.42
#